data_AF-A0A820RFE7-F1
#
_entry.id   AF-A0A820RFE7-F1
#
_cell.length_a   1.000
_cell.length_b   1.000
_cell.length_c   1.000
_cell.angle_alpha   90.00
_cell.angle_beta   90.00
_cell.angle_gamma   90.00
#
_symmetry.space_group_name_H-M   'P 1'
#
loop_
_entity.id
_entity.type
_entity.pdbx_description
1 polymer ?
#
loop_
_entity_poly.entity_id
_entity_poly.type
_entity_poly.pdbx_seq_one_letter_code
_entity_poly.pdbx_strand_id
1 'polypeptide(L)' 'MFEKALDLFEKVDIELDDVTYAIVFNACAKLCNDRAMKIGKKLLAKMPENYRNDNIISTSAIDMLMKF' A
#
# COMPACT_ATOMS: atom_id res chain seq x y z
N MET A 1 8.33 -9.70 -8.40
CA MET A 1 6.95 -9.29 -8.75
C MET A 1 6.53 -8.04 -7.99
N PHE A 2 6.73 -7.98 -6.67
CA PHE A 2 6.36 -6.83 -5.83
C PHE A 2 7.11 -5.52 -6.16
N GLU A 3 8.41 -5.56 -6.50
CA GLU A 3 9.14 -4.35 -6.95
C GLU A 3 8.46 -3.71 -8.18
N LYS A 4 8.08 -4.53 -9.17
CA LYS A 4 7.41 -4.05 -10.38
C LYS A 4 6.03 -3.44 -10.07
N ALA A 5 5.35 -3.92 -9.03
CA ALA A 5 4.09 -3.31 -8.59
C ALA A 5 4.33 -1.90 -8.03
N LEU A 6 5.38 -1.71 -7.23
CA LEU A 6 5.75 -0.37 -6.75
C LEU A 6 6.23 0.55 -7.88
N ASP A 7 6.99 0.01 -8.85
CA ASP A 7 7.43 0.77 -10.03
C ASP A 7 6.27 1.26 -10.89
N LEU A 8 5.20 0.47 -11.01
CA LEU A 8 3.98 0.85 -11.73
C LEU A 8 3.14 1.84 -10.92
N PHE A 9 3.01 1.60 -9.61
CA PHE A 9 2.31 2.49 -8.70
C PHE A 9 2.86 3.92 -8.74
N GLU A 10 4.19 4.08 -8.71
CA GLU A 10 4.82 5.41 -8.76
C GLU A 10 4.68 6.13 -10.10
N LYS A 11 4.27 5.41 -11.17
CA LYS A 11 4.04 5.96 -12.50
C LYS A 11 2.58 6.20 -12.82
N VAL A 12 1.68 5.67 -12.00
CA VAL A 12 0.25 5.79 -12.19
C VAL A 12 -0.21 7.16 -11.69
N ASP A 13 -0.95 7.88 -12.54
CA ASP A 13 -1.64 9.13 -12.20
C ASP A 13 -3.15 8.91 -12.34
N ILE A 14 -3.66 7.93 -11.59
CA ILE A 14 -5.08 7.59 -11.53
C ILE A 14 -5.52 7.50 -10.08
N GLU A 15 -6.81 7.74 -9.86
CA GLU A 15 -7.44 7.46 -8.58
C GLU A 15 -7.36 5.97 -8.29
N LEU A 16 -6.91 5.64 -7.08
CA LEU A 16 -6.68 4.27 -6.66
C LEU A 16 -7.98 3.69 -6.09
N ASP A 17 -8.34 2.50 -6.56
CA ASP A 17 -9.40 1.72 -5.97
C ASP A 17 -8.92 0.91 -4.75
N ASP A 18 -9.87 0.30 -4.06
CA ASP A 18 -9.68 -0.57 -2.90
C ASP A 18 -8.67 -1.69 -3.17
N VAL A 19 -8.80 -2.34 -4.33
CA VAL A 19 -7.90 -3.41 -4.76
C VAL A 19 -6.47 -2.92 -4.92
N THR A 20 -6.28 -1.74 -5.52
CA THR A 20 -4.95 -1.16 -5.73
C THR A 20 -4.29 -0.82 -4.40
N TYR A 21 -5.03 -0.24 -3.44
CA TYR A 21 -4.52 -0.02 -2.09
C TYR A 21 -4.02 -1.33 -1.45
N ALA A 22 -4.83 -2.38 -1.47
CA ALA A 22 -4.47 -3.67 -0.88
C ALA A 22 -3.24 -4.31 -1.55
N ILE A 23 -3.14 -4.22 -2.89
CA ILE A 23 -1.99 -4.73 -3.65
C ILE A 23 -0.71 -4.00 -3.25
N VAL A 24 -0.75 -2.67 -3.17
CA VAL A 24 0.43 -1.86 -2.88
C VAL A 24 0.87 -2.06 -1.42
N PHE A 25 -0.07 -2.13 -0.47
CA PHE A 25 0.25 -2.45 0.93
C PHE A 25 0.90 -3.82 1.07
N ASN A 26 0.34 -4.86 0.43
CA ASN A 26 0.93 -6.19 0.44
C ASN A 26 2.31 -6.21 -0.22
N ALA A 27 2.50 -5.50 -1.34
CA ALA A 27 3.80 -5.36 -1.97
C ALA A 27 4.82 -4.70 -1.03
N CYS A 28 4.41 -3.67 -0.29
CA CYS A 28 5.26 -3.01 0.70
C CYS A 28 5.65 -3.96 1.84
N ALA A 29 4.68 -4.72 2.36
CA ALA A 29 4.90 -5.74 3.39
C ALA A 29 5.90 -6.82 2.95
N LYS A 30 5.78 -7.30 1.69
CA LYS A 30 6.65 -8.36 1.16
C LYS A 30 8.06 -7.88 0.86
N LEU A 31 8.23 -6.63 0.47
CA LEU A 31 9.55 -6.07 0.16
C LEU A 31 10.33 -5.68 1.41
N CYS A 32 9.65 -5.21 2.45
CA CYS A 32 10.25 -4.98 3.78
C CYS A 32 11.56 -4.15 3.73
N ASN A 33 11.61 -3.15 2.84
CA ASN A 33 12.76 -2.27 2.65
C ASN A 33 12.37 -0.79 2.82
N ASP A 34 13.36 0.11 2.92
CA ASP A 34 13.13 1.54 3.16
C ASP A 34 12.27 2.21 2.09
N ARG A 35 12.38 1.77 0.83
CA ARG A 35 11.57 2.28 -0.29
C ARG A 35 10.10 1.93 -0.06
N ALA A 36 9.82 0.65 0.22
CA ALA A 36 8.49 0.15 0.53
C ALA A 36 7.88 0.86 1.75
N MET A 37 8.65 1.07 2.82
CA MET A 37 8.17 1.81 3.99
C MET A 37 7.75 3.24 3.64
N LYS A 38 8.56 3.96 2.85
CA LYS A 38 8.26 5.34 2.43
C LYS A 38 7.00 5.41 1.56
N ILE A 39 6.85 4.49 0.62
CA ILE A 39 5.67 4.41 -0.25
C ILE A 39 4.43 4.06 0.57
N GLY A 40 4.51 3.03 1.40
CA GLY A 40 3.43 2.58 2.27
C GLY A 40 2.89 3.66 3.20
N LYS A 41 3.78 4.43 3.85
CA LYS A 41 3.37 5.56 4.71
C LYS A 41 2.70 6.68 3.92
N LYS A 42 3.20 7.00 2.72
CA LYS A 42 2.56 8.00 1.84
C LYS A 42 1.18 7.54 1.39
N LEU A 43 1.04 6.26 1.06
CA LEU A 43 -0.23 5.66 0.66
C LEU A 43 -1.24 5.70 1.81
N LEU A 44 -0.82 5.30 3.02
CA LEU A 44 -1.66 5.35 4.22
C LEU A 44 -2.14 6.77 4.55
N ALA A 45 -1.29 7.78 4.38
CA ALA A 45 -1.65 9.18 4.60
C ALA A 45 -2.66 9.72 3.58
N LYS A 46 -2.71 9.15 2.37
CA LYS A 46 -3.67 9.50 1.32
C LYS A 46 -4.93 8.62 1.33
N MET A 47 -4.97 7.63 2.21
CA MET A 47 -6.05 6.64 2.25
C MET A 47 -7.37 7.31 2.67
N PRO A 48 -8.44 7.16 1.86
CA PRO A 48 -9.77 7.65 2.20
C PRO A 48 -10.30 7.09 3.53
N GLU A 49 -11.09 7.88 4.26
CA GLU A 49 -11.66 7.47 5.55
C GLU A 49 -12.58 6.24 5.45
N ASN A 50 -13.32 6.09 4.34
CA ASN A 50 -14.16 4.92 4.11
C ASN A 50 -13.33 3.61 4.02
N TYR A 51 -12.06 3.68 3.63
CA TYR A 51 -11.19 2.51 3.56
C TYR A 51 -10.63 2.09 4.93
N ARG A 52 -10.74 2.92 5.97
CA ARG A 52 -10.39 2.53 7.35
C ARG A 52 -11.37 1.53 7.95
N ASN A 53 -12.59 1.46 7.43
CA ASN A 53 -13.59 0.48 7.85
C ASN A 53 -13.62 -0.74 6.91
N ASP A 54 -12.86 -0.69 5.81
CA ASP A 54 -12.69 -1.84 4.94
C ASP A 54 -11.69 -2.82 5.57
N ASN A 55 -12.16 -4.02 5.90
CA ASN A 55 -11.34 -5.02 6.57
C ASN A 55 -10.13 -5.46 5.73
N ILE A 56 -10.26 -5.52 4.41
CA ILE A 56 -9.18 -5.99 3.53
C ILE A 56 -8.08 -4.94 3.49
N ILE A 57 -8.44 -3.69 3.21
CA ILE A 57 -7.47 -2.59 3.11
C ILE A 57 -6.81 -2.35 4.46
N SER A 58 -7.60 -2.22 5.53
CA SER A 58 -7.10 -1.94 6.87
C SER A 58 -6.16 -3.04 7.37
N THR A 59 -6.52 -4.31 7.15
CA THR A 59 -5.65 -5.44 7.53
C THR A 59 -4.37 -5.44 6.71
N SER A 60 -4.43 -5.14 5.41
CA SER A 60 -3.22 -5.07 4.57
C SER A 60 -2.28 -3.93 4.98
N ALA A 61 -2.84 -2.78 5.38
CA ALA A 61 -2.07 -1.65 5.91
C ALA A 61 -1.41 -1.99 7.25
N ILE A 62 -2.13 -2.68 8.14
CA ILE A 62 -1.58 -3.15 9.41
C ILE A 62 -0.48 -4.20 9.19
N ASP A 63 -0.70 -5.21 8.33
CA ASP A 63 0.33 -6.22 8.01
C ASP A 63 1.59 -5.54 7.47
N MET A 64 1.44 -4.56 6.57
CA MET A 64 2.56 -3.75 6.10
C MET A 64 3.28 -3.07 7.26
N LEU A 65 2.58 -2.38 8.16
CA LEU A 65 3.20 -1.68 9.29
C LEU A 65 3.92 -2.64 10.24
N MET A 66 3.46 -3.88 10.39
CA MET A 66 4.12 -4.89 11.24
C MET A 66 5.46 -5.39 10.68
N LYS A 67 5.78 -5.11 9.40
CA LYS A 67 7.06 -5.51 8.79
C LYS A 67 8.18 -4.50 9.01
N PHE A 68 7.89 -3.33 9.60
CA PHE A 68 8.84 -2.23 9.80
C PHE A 68 8.87 -1.82 11.28
#